data_AF-A0A396ZEV9-F1
#
_entry.id   AF-A0A396ZEV9-F1
#
_cell.length_a   1.000
_cell.length_b   1.000
_cell.length_c   1.000
_cell.angle_alpha   90.00
_cell.angle_beta   90.00
_cell.angle_gamma   90.00
#
_symmetry.space_group_name_H-M   'P 1'
#
loop_
_entity.id
_entity.type
_entity.pdbx_description
1 polymer ?
#
loop_
_entity_poly.entity_id
_entity_poly.type
_entity_poly.pdbx_seq_one_letter_code
_entity_poly.pdbx_strand_id
1 'polypeptide(L)'
;MIYILFRPTSLLMFRWFEFFQFSGSIRILRELFRDQPVPDWIVYNLPFGLWMFSGMILIESIWHGTKSKWSYFYLWVIPSIALGSEFLQYFRWIPGTFDSLDVIILSFGAFIFIRRIK
;
A
#
# COMPACT_ATOMS: atom_id res chain seq x y z
N MET A 1 9.20 1.31 6.18
CA MET A 1 9.61 1.03 7.58
C MET A 1 8.53 0.28 8.36
N ILE A 2 7.26 0.72 8.36
CA ILE A 2 6.15 0.04 9.07
C ILE A 2 6.09 -1.47 8.78
N TYR A 3 6.19 -1.88 7.50
CA TYR A 3 6.25 -3.28 7.10
C TYR A 3 7.41 -4.07 7.75
N ILE A 4 8.60 -3.47 7.80
CA ILE A 4 9.80 -4.12 8.33
C ILE A 4 9.68 -4.28 9.85
N LEU A 5 9.07 -3.32 10.54
CA LEU A 5 9.01 -3.29 12.00
C LEU A 5 7.84 -4.10 12.57
N PHE A 6 6.63 -3.95 12.02
CA PHE A 6 5.40 -4.42 12.68
C PHE A 6 4.68 -5.57 11.98
N ARG A 7 4.90 -5.81 10.68
CA ARG A 7 4.19 -6.88 9.94
C ARG A 7 4.80 -8.27 10.24
N PRO A 8 4.06 -9.37 10.02
CA PRO A 8 4.62 -10.72 10.16
C PRO A 8 5.83 -10.97 9.24
N THR A 9 6.81 -11.74 9.72
CA THR A 9 8.00 -12.13 8.94
C THR A 9 7.71 -13.18 7.86
N SER A 10 6.49 -13.73 7.82
CA SER A 10 6.05 -14.69 6.80
C SER A 10 5.86 -14.06 5.41
N LEU A 11 5.87 -12.73 5.32
CA LEU A 11 5.75 -12.01 4.05
C LEU A 11 6.95 -12.29 3.13
N LEU A 12 6.67 -12.37 1.82
CA LEU A 12 7.68 -12.66 0.78
C LEU A 12 8.90 -11.75 0.86
N MET A 13 8.74 -10.48 1.25
CA MET A 13 9.84 -9.52 1.35
C MET A 13 10.95 -9.97 2.32
N PHE A 14 10.61 -10.73 3.37
CA PHE A 14 11.59 -11.18 4.36
C PHE A 14 12.56 -12.23 3.81
N ARG A 15 12.16 -12.98 2.79
CA ARG A 15 13.07 -13.91 2.10
C ARG A 15 14.25 -13.17 1.46
N TRP A 16 14.03 -11.96 0.98
CA TRP A 16 15.13 -11.12 0.45
C TRP A 16 16.08 -10.69 1.56
N PHE A 17 15.57 -10.32 2.73
CA PHE A 17 16.43 -9.95 3.86
C PHE A 17 17.24 -11.13 4.40
N GLU A 18 16.67 -12.33 4.39
CA GLU A 18 17.40 -13.56 4.70
C GLU A 18 18.50 -13.82 3.67
N PHE A 19 18.18 -13.68 2.38
CA PHE A 19 19.16 -13.84 1.29
C PHE A 19 20.35 -12.89 1.45
N PHE A 20 20.11 -11.61 1.78
CA PHE A 20 21.15 -10.60 2.00
C PHE A 20 21.77 -10.63 3.41
N GLN A 21 21.43 -11.61 4.26
CA GLN A 21 21.96 -11.74 5.63
C GLN A 21 21.65 -10.54 6.56
N PHE A 22 20.59 -9.78 6.27
CA PHE A 22 20.15 -8.63 7.09
C PHE A 22 19.15 -8.99 8.20
N SER A 23 18.77 -10.26 8.32
CA SER A 23 17.80 -10.73 9.30
C SER A 23 18.17 -10.35 10.75
N GLY A 24 19.46 -10.40 11.10
CA GLY A 24 19.96 -9.99 12.42
C GLY A 24 19.69 -8.52 12.75
N SER A 25 20.02 -7.62 11.83
CA SER A 25 19.78 -6.17 11.99
C SER A 25 18.29 -5.85 12.10
N ILE A 26 17.45 -6.53 11.32
CA ILE A 26 16.00 -6.34 11.37
C ILE A 26 15.43 -6.81 12.71
N ARG A 27 15.92 -7.93 13.26
CA ARG A 27 15.51 -8.40 14.58
C ARG A 27 15.83 -7.39 15.68
N ILE A 28 17.04 -6.83 15.68
CA ILE A 28 17.44 -5.79 16.65
C ILE A 28 16.50 -4.59 16.56
N LEU A 29 16.23 -4.11 15.34
CA LEU A 29 15.28 -3.00 15.13
C LEU A 29 13.89 -3.35 15.67
N ARG A 30 13.36 -4.54 15.38
CA ARG A 30 12.04 -4.95 15.88
C ARG A 30 11.97 -5.03 17.40
N GLU A 31 13.05 -5.46 18.06
CA GLU A 31 13.13 -5.49 19.52
C GLU A 31 13.08 -4.08 20.12
N LEU A 32 13.74 -3.10 19.50
CA LEU A 32 13.70 -1.70 19.94
C LEU A 32 12.30 -1.06 19.85
N PHE A 33 11.47 -1.52 18.91
CA PHE A 33 10.13 -0.97 18.68
C PHE A 33 8.99 -1.90 19.15
N ARG A 34 9.30 -2.99 19.85
CA ARG A 34 8.31 -4.03 20.21
C ARG A 34 7.13 -3.49 21.02
N ASP A 35 7.41 -2.64 22.01
CA ASP A 35 6.41 -2.18 22.97
C ASP A 35 5.73 -0.87 22.52
N GLN A 36 5.94 -0.44 21.27
CA GLN A 36 5.30 0.75 20.75
C GLN A 36 3.84 0.45 20.39
N PRO A 37 2.86 1.15 21.01
CA PRO A 37 1.46 0.94 20.71
C PRO A 37 1.13 1.57 19.34
N VAL A 38 1.22 0.77 18.28
CA VAL A 38 0.80 1.17 16.95
C VAL A 38 -0.56 0.54 16.65
N PRO A 39 -1.60 1.34 16.35
CA PRO A 39 -2.90 0.82 15.96
C PRO A 39 -2.81 -0.11 14.75
N ASP A 40 -3.59 -1.20 14.78
CA ASP A 40 -3.60 -2.20 13.72
C ASP A 40 -3.85 -1.59 12.33
N TRP A 41 -4.76 -0.61 12.23
CA TRP A 41 -5.06 0.02 10.94
C TRP A 41 -3.86 0.76 10.32
N ILE A 42 -2.92 1.27 11.14
CA ILE A 42 -1.68 1.90 10.65
C ILE A 42 -0.71 0.85 10.11
N VAL A 43 -0.72 -0.35 10.69
CA VAL A 43 0.17 -1.44 10.30
C VAL A 43 -0.39 -2.18 9.08
N TYR A 44 -1.70 -2.45 9.08
CA TYR A 44 -2.34 -3.33 8.11
C TYR A 44 -2.86 -2.58 6.89
N ASN A 45 -3.52 -1.43 7.07
CA ASN A 45 -4.30 -0.79 6.00
C ASN A 45 -3.66 0.48 5.43
N LEU A 46 -3.21 1.38 6.30
CA LEU A 46 -2.64 2.67 5.90
C LEU A 46 -1.51 2.57 4.86
N PRO A 47 -0.55 1.63 4.97
CA PRO A 47 0.54 1.55 4.00
C PRO A 47 0.07 1.25 2.58
N PHE A 48 -1.02 0.48 2.43
CA PHE A 48 -1.56 0.17 1.12
C PHE A 48 -2.29 1.37 0.50
N GLY A 49 -3.05 2.11 1.31
CA GLY A 49 -3.62 3.40 0.92
C GLY A 49 -2.56 4.41 0.48
N LEU A 50 -1.47 4.54 1.25
CA LEU A 50 -0.35 5.42 0.92
C LEU A 50 0.38 4.99 -0.35
N TRP A 51 0.53 3.69 -0.59
CA TRP A 51 1.10 3.17 -1.83
C TRP A 51 0.27 3.62 -3.03
N MET A 52 -1.04 3.40 -3.02
CA MET A 52 -1.95 3.85 -4.08
C MET A 52 -1.85 5.37 -4.28
N PHE A 53 -1.94 6.15 -3.19
CA PHE A 53 -1.89 7.61 -3.24
C PHE A 53 -0.56 8.13 -3.81
N SER A 54 0.57 7.55 -3.41
CA SER A 54 1.89 7.89 -3.96
C SER A 54 2.01 7.56 -5.44
N GLY A 55 1.43 6.44 -5.89
CA GLY A 55 1.37 6.07 -7.30
C GLY A 55 0.55 7.07 -8.11
N MET A 56 -0.58 7.54 -7.57
CA MET A 56 -1.39 8.56 -8.22
C MET A 56 -0.63 9.91 -8.37
N ILE A 57 0.09 10.35 -7.32
CA ILE A 57 0.98 11.53 -7.41
C ILE A 57 2.04 11.34 -8.48
N LEU A 58 2.67 10.16 -8.53
CA LEU A 58 3.72 9.85 -9.49
C LEU A 58 3.22 9.94 -10.93
N ILE A 59 2.06 9.33 -11.22
CA ILE A 59 1.46 9.40 -12.56
C ILE A 59 1.14 10.85 -12.94
N GLU A 60 0.52 11.62 -12.04
CA GLU A 60 0.24 13.03 -12.31
C GLU A 60 1.52 13.84 -12.58
N SER A 61 2.60 13.56 -11.84
CA SER A 61 3.90 14.20 -12.01
C SER A 61 4.53 13.89 -13.37
N ILE A 62 4.45 12.63 -13.83
CA ILE A 62 4.93 12.21 -15.16
C ILE A 62 4.22 12.99 -16.28
N TRP A 63 2.92 13.24 -16.11
CA TRP A 63 2.13 13.98 -17.07
C TRP A 63 2.19 15.50 -16.87
N HIS A 64 3.04 16.01 -15.96
CA HIS A 64 3.17 17.44 -15.63
C HIS A 64 1.82 18.13 -15.34
N GLY A 65 0.87 17.42 -14.74
CA GLY A 65 -0.48 17.95 -14.50
C GLY A 65 -1.33 18.17 -15.75
N THR A 66 -0.93 17.66 -16.92
CA THR A 66 -1.74 17.75 -18.15
C THR A 66 -3.05 16.98 -18.00
N LYS A 67 -4.16 17.63 -18.36
CA LYS A 67 -5.52 17.06 -18.30
C LYS A 67 -5.89 16.30 -19.58
N SER A 68 -4.96 15.49 -20.10
CA SER A 68 -5.20 14.68 -21.31
C SER A 68 -6.00 13.41 -20.98
N LYS A 69 -6.73 12.87 -21.97
CA LYS A 69 -7.47 11.60 -21.79
C LYS A 69 -6.55 10.46 -21.35
N TRP A 70 -5.32 10.42 -21.87
CA TRP A 70 -4.31 9.42 -21.51
C TRP A 70 -3.81 9.59 -20.07
N SER A 71 -3.57 10.83 -19.63
CA SER A 71 -3.20 11.13 -18.24
C SER A 71 -4.26 10.59 -17.28
N TYR A 72 -5.55 10.86 -17.53
CA TYR A 72 -6.64 10.30 -16.72
C TYR A 72 -6.73 8.78 -16.79
N PHE A 73 -6.55 8.18 -17.96
CA PHE A 73 -6.55 6.72 -18.10
C PHE A 73 -5.50 6.07 -17.19
N TYR A 74 -4.23 6.49 -17.30
CA TYR A 74 -3.16 5.97 -16.46
C TYR A 74 -3.36 6.29 -14.98
N LEU A 75 -3.95 7.44 -14.67
CA LEU A 75 -4.26 7.80 -13.29
C LEU A 75 -5.25 6.83 -12.65
N TRP A 76 -6.26 6.38 -13.40
CA TRP A 76 -7.27 5.44 -12.92
C TRP A 76 -6.78 3.99 -12.83
N VAL A 77 -5.72 3.61 -13.57
CA VAL A 77 -5.13 2.26 -13.48
C VAL A 77 -4.72 1.92 -12.05
N ILE A 78 -4.09 2.85 -11.33
CA ILE A 78 -3.60 2.62 -9.96
C ILE A 78 -4.73 2.26 -8.97
N PRO A 79 -5.77 3.09 -8.77
CA PRO A 79 -6.88 2.75 -7.87
C PRO A 79 -7.69 1.55 -8.37
N SER A 80 -7.81 1.35 -9.69
CA SER A 80 -8.48 0.15 -10.23
C SER A 80 -7.74 -1.14 -9.88
N ILE A 81 -6.40 -1.15 -9.95
CA ILE A 81 -5.60 -2.31 -9.52
C ILE A 81 -5.73 -2.51 -8.02
N ALA A 82 -5.64 -1.44 -7.22
CA ALA A 82 -5.71 -1.54 -5.77
C ALA A 82 -7.06 -2.10 -5.29
N LEU A 83 -8.17 -1.47 -5.71
CA LEU A 83 -9.53 -1.92 -5.37
C LEU A 83 -9.86 -3.28 -5.99
N GLY A 84 -9.41 -3.51 -7.23
CA GLY A 84 -9.56 -4.81 -7.91
C GLY A 84 -8.88 -5.93 -7.13
N SER A 85 -7.70 -5.68 -6.55
CA SER A 85 -7.01 -6.68 -5.74
C SER A 85 -7.79 -7.06 -4.47
N GLU A 86 -8.42 -6.10 -3.78
CA GLU A 86 -9.29 -6.40 -2.63
C GLU A 86 -10.52 -7.21 -3.05
N PHE A 87 -11.14 -6.86 -4.17
CA PHE A 87 -12.26 -7.61 -4.71
C PHE A 87 -11.87 -9.06 -5.06
N LEU A 88 -10.69 -9.26 -5.67
CA LEU A 88 -10.18 -10.59 -5.98
C LEU A 88 -9.84 -11.41 -4.72
N GLN A 89 -9.35 -10.75 -3.66
CA GLN A 89 -9.12 -11.39 -2.36
C GLN A 89 -10.44 -11.82 -1.71
N TYR A 90 -11.52 -11.05 -1.89
CA TYR A 90 -12.87 -11.41 -1.41
C TYR A 90 -13.35 -12.74 -2.01
N PHE A 91 -13.15 -12.95 -3.32
CA PHE A 91 -13.44 -14.24 -3.98
C PHE A 91 -12.38 -15.32 -3.76
N ARG A 92 -11.30 -15.01 -3.02
CA ARG A 92 -10.14 -15.89 -2.80
C ARG A 92 -9.44 -16.34 -4.09
N TRP A 93 -9.53 -15.53 -5.14
CA TRP A 93 -8.85 -15.82 -6.42
C TRP A 93 -7.36 -15.52 -6.36
N ILE A 94 -6.96 -14.59 -5.49
CA ILE A 94 -5.55 -14.26 -5.23
C ILE A 94 -5.25 -14.43 -3.74
N PRO A 95 -4.00 -14.77 -3.36
CA PRO A 95 -3.59 -14.84 -1.97
C PRO A 95 -3.66 -13.46 -1.30
N GLY A 96 -4.32 -13.39 -0.16
CA GLY A 96 -4.52 -12.17 0.62
C GLY A 96 -5.69 -12.33 1.59
N THR A 97 -5.97 -11.27 2.34
CA THR A 97 -7.11 -11.20 3.26
C THR A 97 -7.90 -9.95 2.89
N PHE A 98 -9.12 -10.16 2.40
CA PHE A 98 -10.03 -9.04 2.16
C PHE A 98 -10.28 -8.27 3.46
N ASP A 99 -10.06 -6.96 3.41
CA ASP A 99 -10.33 -6.05 4.52
C ASP A 99 -11.26 -4.92 4.05
N SER A 100 -12.41 -4.78 4.72
CA SER A 100 -13.36 -3.73 4.41
C SER A 100 -12.80 -2.33 4.68
N LEU A 101 -11.86 -2.20 5.62
CA LEU A 101 -11.19 -0.93 5.91
C LEU A 101 -10.24 -0.54 4.78
N ASP A 102 -9.61 -1.50 4.10
CA ASP A 102 -8.80 -1.22 2.89
C ASP A 102 -9.65 -0.65 1.78
N VAL A 103 -10.83 -1.21 1.53
CA VAL A 103 -11.77 -0.67 0.53
C VAL A 103 -12.15 0.77 0.86
N ILE A 104 -12.42 1.09 2.12
CA ILE A 104 -12.76 2.45 2.57
C ILE A 104 -11.58 3.40 2.35
N ILE A 105 -10.38 3.04 2.82
CA ILE A 105 -9.17 3.89 2.72
C ILE A 105 -8.80 4.13 1.26
N LEU A 106 -8.81 3.10 0.42
CA LEU A 106 -8.51 3.21 -1.01
C LEU A 106 -9.54 4.07 -1.74
N SER A 107 -10.84 3.85 -1.49
CA SER A 107 -11.90 4.64 -2.11
C SER A 107 -11.82 6.11 -1.69
N PHE A 108 -11.58 6.37 -0.41
CA PHE A 108 -11.45 7.71 0.14
C PHE A 108 -10.19 8.42 -0.39
N GLY A 109 -9.05 7.73 -0.45
CA GLY A 109 -7.81 8.26 -1.00
C GLY A 109 -7.93 8.63 -2.47
N ALA A 110 -8.53 7.75 -3.29
CA ALA A 110 -8.78 8.03 -4.70
C ALA A 110 -9.72 9.23 -4.87
N PHE A 111 -10.80 9.29 -4.08
CA PHE A 111 -11.75 10.40 -4.11
C PHE A 111 -11.11 11.75 -3.77
N ILE A 112 -10.33 11.83 -2.69
CA ILE A 112 -9.58 13.04 -2.32
C ILE A 112 -8.65 13.45 -3.45
N PHE A 113 -7.90 12.50 -4.01
CA PHE A 113 -6.94 12.80 -5.06
C PHE A 113 -7.61 13.36 -6.31
N ILE A 114 -8.74 12.78 -6.73
CA ILE A 114 -9.49 13.27 -7.88
C ILE A 114 -10.06 14.66 -7.64
N ARG A 115 -10.55 14.95 -6.42
CA ARG A 115 -11.00 16.30 -6.06
C ARG A 115 -9.88 17.33 -6.09
N ARG A 116 -8.64 16.94 -5.81
CA ARG A 116 -7.46 17.81 -5.89
C ARG A 116 -7.15 18.24 -7.34
N ILE A 117 -7.40 17.37 -8.32
CA ILE A 117 -7.00 17.59 -9.72
C ILE A 117 -8.10 18.23 -10.58
N LYS A 118 -9.36 18.10 -10.17
CA LYS A 118 -10.47 18.82 -10.83
C LYS A 118 -10.28 20.32 -10.69
#